data_AF-A0A418G1I9-F1
#
_entry.id   AF-A0A418G1I9-F1
#
_cell.length_a   1.000
_cell.length_b   1.000
_cell.length_c   1.000
_cell.angle_alpha   90.00
_cell.angle_beta   90.00
_cell.angle_gamma   90.00
#
_symmetry.space_group_name_H-M   'P 1'
#
loop_
_entity.id
_entity.type
_entity.pdbx_description
1 polymer ?
#
loop_
_entity_poly.entity_id
_entity_poly.type
_entity_poly.pdbx_seq_one_letter_code
_entity_poly.pdbx_strand_id
1 'polypeptide(L)'
;VADQFVSAVVASVQSFFGPSPETSDSYGRLVNAAQYARLSAVVEADKAFVACGGSGDASARYLAPTVLHFGRDVAAFEASAALTRGELFGPVLPIVAYTDLDAVIGFINARPKPLALYVFSNNDRDVVAPVLGQTSSGSVCVNDTMIQITNSHLPFGGVGPSGMGAYHGKHSFLTFSHHKAVVRKTTRFDLPQRYMPYTSASARIMKAAGTPITRTQTRLLVAAAVGAVAAIIAAIVWAAAVSD
;
A
#
# COMPACT_ATOMS: atom_id res chain seq x y z
N VAL A 1 1.20 -22.98 -14.40
CA VAL A 1 1.75 -23.12 -13.03
C VAL A 1 0.72 -23.57 -11.98
N ALA A 2 -0.59 -23.56 -12.26
CA ALA A 2 -1.64 -23.83 -11.25
C ALA A 2 -1.45 -25.17 -10.50
N ASP A 3 -1.41 -26.31 -11.19
CA ASP A 3 -1.30 -27.61 -10.52
C ASP A 3 0.02 -27.75 -9.74
N GLN A 4 1.13 -27.27 -10.32
CA GLN A 4 2.43 -27.24 -9.66
C GLN A 4 2.41 -26.38 -8.38
N PHE A 5 1.72 -25.25 -8.41
CA PHE A 5 1.56 -24.37 -7.25
C PHE A 5 0.72 -25.06 -6.17
N VAL A 6 -0.40 -25.69 -6.52
CA VAL A 6 -1.22 -26.45 -5.56
C VAL A 6 -0.41 -27.58 -4.92
N SER A 7 0.30 -28.38 -5.72
CA SER A 7 1.18 -29.43 -5.20
C SER A 7 2.27 -28.88 -4.28
N ALA A 8 2.88 -27.73 -4.62
CA ALA A 8 3.88 -27.09 -3.79
C ALA A 8 3.30 -26.60 -2.46
N VAL A 9 2.10 -25.98 -2.46
CA VAL A 9 1.40 -25.55 -1.24
C VAL A 9 1.10 -26.75 -0.34
N VAL A 10 0.58 -27.85 -0.90
CA VAL A 10 0.30 -29.09 -0.15
C VAL A 10 1.57 -29.66 0.46
N ALA A 11 2.67 -29.71 -0.30
CA ALA A 11 3.97 -30.16 0.19
C ALA A 11 4.52 -29.25 1.29
N SER A 12 4.36 -27.92 1.16
CA SER A 12 4.77 -26.96 2.19
C SER A 12 3.98 -27.12 3.49
N VAL A 13 2.66 -27.36 3.41
CA VAL A 13 1.83 -27.66 4.59
C VAL A 13 2.38 -28.88 5.34
N GLN A 14 2.67 -29.97 4.62
CA GLN A 14 3.27 -31.17 5.21
C GLN A 14 4.67 -30.90 5.78
N SER A 15 5.49 -30.10 5.09
CA SER A 15 6.83 -29.73 5.57
C SER A 15 6.79 -28.88 6.83
N PHE A 16 5.78 -28.03 7.02
CA PHE A 16 5.67 -27.13 8.17
C PHE A 16 5.09 -27.83 9.40
N PHE A 17 4.07 -28.67 9.22
CA PHE A 17 3.30 -29.20 10.34
C PHE A 17 3.38 -30.73 10.48
N GLY A 18 4.08 -31.41 9.57
CA GLY A 18 4.17 -32.87 9.54
C GLY A 18 2.87 -33.52 9.05
N PRO A 19 2.72 -34.85 9.25
CA PRO A 19 1.54 -35.59 8.80
C PRO A 19 0.28 -35.27 9.61
N SER A 20 0.45 -34.73 10.84
CA SER A 20 -0.65 -34.44 11.76
C SER A 20 -0.56 -33.01 12.29
N PRO A 21 -1.05 -32.00 11.55
CA PRO A 21 -1.05 -30.60 11.99
C PRO A 21 -1.79 -30.39 13.31
N GLU A 22 -2.74 -31.26 13.63
CA GLU A 22 -3.47 -31.27 14.90
C GLU A 22 -2.53 -31.37 16.10
N THR A 23 -1.48 -32.19 16.04
CA THR A 23 -0.54 -32.39 17.14
C THR A 23 0.68 -31.48 17.04
N SER A 24 0.71 -30.54 16.09
CA SER A 24 1.84 -29.62 15.91
C SER A 24 1.77 -28.45 16.88
N ASP A 25 2.85 -28.24 17.65
CA ASP A 25 3.01 -27.08 18.53
C ASP A 25 3.14 -25.74 17.77
N SER A 26 3.37 -25.80 16.45
CA SER A 26 3.48 -24.63 15.59
C SER A 26 2.15 -24.26 14.91
N TYR A 27 1.08 -25.02 15.14
CA TYR A 27 -0.22 -24.79 14.52
C TYR A 27 -1.27 -24.34 15.53
N GLY A 28 -1.91 -23.20 15.26
CA GLY A 28 -2.88 -22.57 16.15
C GLY A 28 -4.24 -23.30 16.24
N ARG A 29 -5.16 -22.70 16.99
CA ARG A 29 -6.56 -23.12 17.10
C ARG A 29 -7.49 -21.95 16.81
N LEU A 30 -8.71 -22.25 16.36
CA LEU A 30 -9.72 -21.23 16.15
C LEU A 30 -10.14 -20.62 17.48
N VAL A 31 -10.39 -19.31 17.45
CA VAL A 31 -10.61 -18.48 18.65
C VAL A 31 -11.79 -18.97 19.50
N ASN A 32 -12.86 -19.47 18.87
CA ASN A 32 -14.06 -19.96 19.56
C ASN A 32 -14.81 -21.00 18.71
N ALA A 33 -15.82 -21.63 19.33
CA ALA A 33 -16.64 -22.67 18.70
C ALA A 33 -17.49 -22.13 17.52
N ALA A 34 -17.91 -20.86 17.56
CA ALA A 34 -18.69 -20.25 16.49
C ALA A 34 -17.86 -20.09 15.20
N GLN A 35 -16.60 -19.66 15.32
CA GLN A 35 -15.68 -19.56 14.19
C GLN A 35 -15.33 -20.94 13.62
N TYR A 36 -15.15 -21.94 14.49
CA TYR A 36 -15.00 -23.33 14.07
C TYR A 36 -16.22 -23.79 13.25
N ALA A 37 -17.43 -23.67 13.81
CA ALA A 37 -18.65 -24.08 13.14
C ALA A 37 -18.82 -23.37 11.78
N ARG A 38 -18.53 -22.06 11.71
CA ARG A 38 -18.61 -21.29 10.46
C ARG A 38 -17.66 -21.82 9.39
N LEU A 39 -16.39 -22.05 9.74
CA LEU A 39 -15.38 -22.52 8.78
C LEU A 39 -15.57 -23.99 8.40
N SER A 40 -15.95 -24.86 9.33
CA SER A 40 -16.33 -26.24 9.01
C SER A 40 -17.51 -26.28 8.03
N ALA A 41 -18.49 -25.38 8.18
CA ALA A 41 -19.60 -25.28 7.23
C ALA A 41 -19.21 -24.72 5.85
N VAL A 42 -18.11 -23.96 5.75
CA VAL A 42 -17.52 -23.56 4.46
C VAL A 42 -16.85 -24.77 3.80
N VAL A 43 -15.99 -25.47 4.55
CA VAL A 43 -15.28 -26.66 4.06
C VAL A 43 -16.25 -27.75 3.61
N GLU A 44 -17.30 -28.03 4.37
CA GLU A 44 -18.30 -29.03 3.99
C GLU A 44 -19.07 -28.65 2.72
N ALA A 45 -19.40 -27.37 2.55
CA ALA A 45 -20.11 -26.88 1.36
C ALA A 45 -19.23 -26.98 0.10
N ASP A 46 -17.93 -26.72 0.23
CA ASP A 46 -16.97 -26.74 -0.87
C ASP A 46 -16.14 -28.05 -0.93
N LYS A 47 -16.61 -29.13 -0.28
CA LYS A 47 -15.85 -30.38 -0.09
C LYS A 47 -15.37 -31.04 -1.38
N ALA A 48 -16.11 -30.83 -2.48
CA ALA A 48 -15.77 -31.36 -3.80
C ALA A 48 -14.44 -30.79 -4.34
N PHE A 49 -13.99 -29.65 -3.81
CA PHE A 49 -12.79 -28.95 -4.23
C PHE A 49 -11.61 -29.16 -3.27
N VAL A 50 -11.75 -29.95 -2.21
CA VAL A 50 -10.67 -30.15 -1.22
C VAL A 50 -9.50 -30.91 -1.87
N ALA A 51 -8.34 -30.24 -1.94
CA ALA A 51 -7.08 -30.82 -2.42
C ALA A 51 -6.21 -31.37 -1.26
N CYS A 52 -6.26 -30.73 -0.08
CA CYS A 52 -5.68 -31.26 1.14
C CYS A 52 -6.41 -30.72 2.38
N GLY A 53 -6.27 -31.41 3.51
CA GLY A 53 -6.90 -31.01 4.78
C GLY A 53 -8.37 -31.41 4.83
N GLY A 54 -9.22 -30.47 5.26
CA GLY A 54 -10.67 -30.66 5.35
C GLY A 54 -11.18 -31.35 6.63
N SER A 55 -10.28 -31.93 7.44
CA SER A 55 -10.63 -32.50 8.74
C SER A 55 -10.63 -31.44 9.85
N GLY A 56 -11.33 -31.73 10.96
CA GLY A 56 -11.35 -30.87 12.14
C GLY A 56 -11.87 -31.57 13.38
N ASP A 57 -11.60 -30.97 14.54
CA ASP A 57 -12.13 -31.37 15.84
C ASP A 57 -12.75 -30.15 16.53
N ALA A 58 -14.07 -30.24 16.76
CA ALA A 58 -14.85 -29.19 17.42
C ALA A 58 -14.41 -28.97 18.87
N SER A 59 -14.01 -30.04 19.57
CA SER A 59 -13.64 -29.98 20.98
C SER A 59 -12.32 -29.23 21.18
N ALA A 60 -11.35 -29.47 20.30
CA ALA A 60 -10.08 -28.74 20.25
C ALA A 60 -10.15 -27.40 19.49
N ARG A 61 -11.27 -27.08 18.82
CA ARG A 61 -11.38 -25.95 17.86
C ARG A 61 -10.30 -26.01 16.78
N TYR A 62 -9.97 -27.22 16.37
CA TYR A 62 -8.96 -27.51 15.37
C TYR A 62 -9.61 -27.65 14.01
N LEU A 63 -9.09 -26.94 13.00
CA LEU A 63 -9.42 -27.18 11.59
C LEU A 63 -8.10 -27.34 10.85
N ALA A 64 -7.95 -28.42 10.08
CA ALA A 64 -6.72 -28.69 9.33
C ALA A 64 -6.43 -27.57 8.30
N PRO A 65 -5.15 -27.30 7.97
CA PRO A 65 -4.81 -26.46 6.84
C PRO A 65 -5.46 -27.02 5.58
N THR A 66 -6.44 -26.29 5.04
CA THR A 66 -7.32 -26.78 3.99
C THR A 66 -7.10 -25.99 2.71
N VAL A 67 -6.77 -26.69 1.63
CA VAL A 67 -6.63 -26.09 0.29
C VAL A 67 -7.83 -26.50 -0.55
N LEU A 68 -8.54 -25.53 -1.11
CA LEU A 68 -9.63 -25.76 -2.05
C LEU A 68 -9.11 -25.43 -3.46
N HIS A 69 -9.11 -26.40 -4.37
CA HIS A 69 -8.63 -26.25 -5.73
C HIS A 69 -9.80 -26.29 -6.72
N PHE A 70 -10.15 -25.13 -7.27
CA PHE A 70 -11.25 -24.96 -8.23
C PHE A 70 -10.79 -25.16 -9.69
N GLY A 71 -9.53 -25.49 -9.92
CA GLY A 71 -8.98 -25.64 -11.28
C GLY A 71 -9.21 -24.38 -12.10
N ARG A 72 -9.86 -24.51 -13.26
CA ARG A 72 -10.24 -23.38 -14.13
C ARG A 72 -11.70 -22.97 -13.99
N ASP A 73 -12.44 -23.54 -13.04
CA ASP A 73 -13.86 -23.25 -12.84
C ASP A 73 -14.03 -21.97 -12.02
N VAL A 74 -13.87 -20.83 -12.70
CA VAL A 74 -14.05 -19.51 -12.10
C VAL A 74 -15.47 -19.31 -11.57
N ALA A 75 -16.48 -19.88 -12.25
CA ALA A 75 -17.86 -19.76 -11.82
C ALA A 75 -18.12 -20.51 -10.50
N ALA A 76 -17.60 -21.74 -10.36
CA ALA A 76 -17.67 -22.47 -9.09
C ALA A 76 -16.89 -21.78 -7.98
N PHE A 77 -15.71 -21.23 -8.28
CA PHE A 77 -14.94 -20.44 -7.32
C PHE A 77 -15.74 -19.23 -6.83
N GLU A 78 -16.33 -18.44 -7.72
CA GLU A 78 -17.13 -17.27 -7.35
C GLU A 78 -18.40 -17.60 -6.57
N ALA A 79 -19.04 -18.74 -6.87
CA ALA A 79 -20.21 -19.22 -6.15
C ALA A 79 -19.87 -19.94 -4.83
N SER A 80 -18.59 -20.23 -4.57
CA SER A 80 -18.16 -21.04 -3.43
C SER A 80 -18.55 -20.43 -2.07
N ALA A 81 -18.74 -21.30 -1.07
CA ALA A 81 -18.95 -20.83 0.29
C ALA A 81 -17.73 -20.06 0.82
N ALA A 82 -16.54 -20.41 0.36
CA ALA A 82 -15.29 -19.74 0.69
C ALA A 82 -15.23 -18.28 0.27
N LEU A 83 -15.92 -17.90 -0.82
CA LEU A 83 -15.98 -16.51 -1.31
C LEU A 83 -17.24 -15.77 -0.85
N THR A 84 -18.37 -16.47 -0.73
CA THR A 84 -19.68 -15.83 -0.49
C THR A 84 -20.02 -15.63 0.99
N ARG A 85 -19.40 -16.38 1.91
CA ARG A 85 -19.68 -16.31 3.36
C ARG A 85 -18.78 -15.34 4.13
N GLY A 86 -18.28 -14.31 3.44
CA GLY A 86 -17.42 -13.27 4.00
C GLY A 86 -15.97 -13.72 4.15
N GLU A 87 -15.18 -12.88 4.84
CA GLU A 87 -13.75 -13.12 5.03
C GLU A 87 -13.48 -14.43 5.79
N LEU A 88 -12.52 -15.22 5.29
CA LEU A 88 -12.25 -16.56 5.82
C LEU A 88 -11.66 -16.49 7.23
N PHE A 89 -10.65 -15.66 7.47
CA PHE A 89 -10.04 -15.47 8.79
C PHE A 89 -9.75 -16.80 9.52
N GLY A 90 -9.18 -17.76 8.78
CA GLY A 90 -8.92 -19.12 9.22
C GLY A 90 -8.19 -19.94 8.16
N PRO A 91 -7.90 -21.22 8.43
CA PRO A 91 -6.93 -22.02 7.67
C PRO A 91 -7.54 -22.67 6.42
N VAL A 92 -8.26 -21.88 5.62
CA VAL A 92 -8.85 -22.33 4.35
C VAL A 92 -8.30 -21.43 3.24
N LEU A 93 -7.69 -22.03 2.21
CA LEU A 93 -7.09 -21.33 1.07
C LEU A 93 -7.74 -21.78 -0.24
N PRO A 94 -8.68 -21.00 -0.80
CA PRO A 94 -9.26 -21.30 -2.10
C PRO A 94 -8.36 -20.80 -3.24
N ILE A 95 -8.15 -21.64 -4.24
CA ILE A 95 -7.25 -21.40 -5.38
C ILE A 95 -8.02 -21.66 -6.67
N VAL A 96 -7.98 -20.68 -7.58
CA VAL A 96 -8.50 -20.78 -8.94
C VAL A 96 -7.42 -20.34 -9.93
N ALA A 97 -7.34 -21.03 -11.06
CA ALA A 97 -6.46 -20.70 -12.16
C ALA A 97 -7.12 -19.67 -13.08
N TYR A 98 -6.30 -18.75 -13.60
CA TYR A 98 -6.69 -17.78 -14.61
C TYR A 98 -5.76 -17.88 -15.82
N THR A 99 -6.18 -17.29 -16.94
CA THR A 99 -5.37 -17.19 -18.17
C THR A 99 -5.13 -15.76 -18.62
N ASP A 100 -5.91 -14.82 -18.08
CA ASP A 100 -5.87 -13.40 -18.41
C ASP A 100 -5.69 -12.57 -17.14
N LEU A 101 -4.64 -11.75 -17.11
CA LEU A 101 -4.35 -10.88 -15.98
C LEU A 101 -5.36 -9.75 -15.86
N ASP A 102 -5.88 -9.24 -16.98
CA ASP A 102 -6.86 -8.15 -16.96
C ASP A 102 -8.17 -8.61 -16.32
N ALA A 103 -8.60 -9.85 -16.59
CA ALA A 103 -9.71 -10.49 -15.89
C ALA A 103 -9.47 -10.60 -14.37
N VAL A 104 -8.24 -10.90 -13.92
CA VAL A 104 -7.90 -10.94 -12.48
C VAL A 104 -7.95 -9.55 -11.86
N ILE A 105 -7.42 -8.53 -12.54
CA ILE A 105 -7.49 -7.13 -12.08
C ILE A 105 -8.95 -6.69 -11.99
N GLY A 106 -9.77 -7.01 -12.99
CA GLY A 106 -11.21 -6.76 -12.97
C GLY A 106 -11.92 -7.45 -11.82
N PHE A 107 -11.59 -8.72 -11.56
CA PHE A 107 -12.11 -9.50 -10.43
C PHE A 107 -11.80 -8.85 -9.07
N ILE A 108 -10.56 -8.37 -8.88
CA ILE A 108 -10.12 -7.69 -7.66
C ILE A 108 -10.88 -6.36 -7.50
N ASN A 109 -10.95 -5.56 -8.57
CA ASN A 109 -11.57 -4.24 -8.56
C ASN A 109 -13.10 -4.27 -8.39
N ALA A 110 -13.74 -5.38 -8.75
CA ALA A 110 -15.18 -5.60 -8.53
C ALA A 110 -15.53 -5.86 -7.05
N ARG A 111 -14.54 -5.96 -6.16
CA ARG A 111 -14.71 -6.29 -4.75
C ARG A 111 -14.20 -5.16 -3.84
N PRO A 112 -14.61 -5.14 -2.55
CA PRO A 112 -14.09 -4.19 -1.57
C PRO A 112 -12.55 -4.18 -1.53
N LYS A 113 -11.98 -2.97 -1.50
CA LYS A 113 -10.52 -2.77 -1.48
C LYS A 113 -9.88 -3.49 -0.29
N PRO A 114 -8.96 -4.46 -0.52
CA PRO A 114 -8.42 -5.28 0.55
C PRO A 114 -7.35 -4.53 1.36
N LEU A 115 -7.09 -5.01 2.57
CA LEU A 115 -6.02 -4.47 3.43
C LEU A 115 -4.62 -4.74 2.83
N ALA A 116 -4.44 -5.91 2.23
CA ALA A 116 -3.20 -6.31 1.58
C ALA A 116 -3.50 -7.00 0.25
N LEU A 117 -2.61 -6.80 -0.72
CA LEU A 117 -2.59 -7.51 -1.99
C LEU A 117 -1.19 -8.12 -2.18
N TYR A 118 -1.14 -9.33 -2.71
CA TYR A 118 0.11 -10.06 -2.93
C TYR A 118 0.21 -10.47 -4.39
N VAL A 119 1.37 -10.23 -5.00
CA VAL A 119 1.65 -10.63 -6.38
C VAL A 119 3.01 -11.33 -6.45
N PHE A 120 3.05 -12.51 -7.05
CA PHE A 120 4.26 -13.30 -7.24
C PHE A 120 4.59 -13.34 -8.73
N SER A 121 5.67 -12.67 -9.14
CA SER A 121 6.12 -12.62 -10.53
C SER A 121 7.55 -12.09 -10.64
N ASN A 122 8.30 -12.61 -11.61
CA ASN A 122 9.56 -12.02 -12.08
C ASN A 122 9.38 -11.11 -13.30
N ASN A 123 8.17 -11.05 -13.88
CA ASN A 123 7.84 -10.14 -14.96
C ASN A 123 7.29 -8.83 -14.39
N ASP A 124 8.17 -7.85 -14.24
CA ASP A 124 7.82 -6.55 -13.68
C ASP A 124 6.90 -5.76 -14.61
N ARG A 125 7.22 -5.73 -15.90
CA ARG A 125 6.53 -4.91 -16.91
C ARG A 125 5.10 -5.37 -17.16
N ASP A 126 4.88 -6.66 -17.37
CA ASP A 126 3.61 -7.17 -17.87
C ASP A 126 2.73 -7.78 -16.77
N VAL A 127 3.25 -7.94 -15.54
CA VAL A 127 2.48 -8.48 -14.41
C VAL A 127 2.49 -7.55 -13.20
N VAL A 128 3.66 -7.19 -12.67
CA VAL A 128 3.74 -6.42 -11.41
C VAL A 128 3.23 -5.00 -11.61
N ALA A 129 3.74 -4.28 -12.62
CA ALA A 129 3.37 -2.89 -12.87
C ALA A 129 1.87 -2.71 -13.15
N PRO A 130 1.19 -3.55 -13.96
CA PRO A 130 -0.26 -3.53 -14.11
C PRO A 130 -1.00 -3.74 -12.79
N VAL A 131 -0.63 -4.73 -11.99
CA VAL A 131 -1.28 -5.00 -10.69
C VAL A 131 -1.13 -3.80 -9.75
N LEU A 132 0.07 -3.22 -9.65
CA LEU A 132 0.32 -2.03 -8.82
C LEU A 132 -0.42 -0.77 -9.32
N GLY A 133 -0.47 -0.57 -10.63
CA GLY A 133 -1.05 0.63 -11.25
C GLY A 133 -2.58 0.60 -11.39
N GLN A 134 -3.18 -0.59 -11.43
CA GLN A 134 -4.60 -0.77 -11.77
C GLN A 134 -5.45 -1.32 -10.62
N THR A 135 -4.88 -1.59 -9.44
CA THR A 135 -5.63 -2.01 -8.26
C THR A 135 -5.45 -1.03 -7.09
N SER A 136 -6.29 -1.16 -6.05
CA SER A 136 -6.21 -0.32 -4.85
C SER A 136 -6.37 -1.17 -3.60
N SER A 137 -5.35 -1.16 -2.74
CA SER A 137 -5.30 -1.87 -1.45
C SER A 137 -4.58 -1.02 -0.40
N GLY A 138 -4.64 -1.43 0.87
CA GLY A 138 -3.89 -0.76 1.94
C GLY A 138 -2.37 -0.89 1.75
N SER A 139 -1.92 -2.09 1.37
CA SER A 139 -0.52 -2.38 1.03
C SER A 139 -0.42 -3.41 -0.11
N VAL A 140 0.73 -3.46 -0.77
CA VAL A 140 1.08 -4.51 -1.73
C VAL A 140 2.44 -5.09 -1.36
N CYS A 141 2.58 -6.43 -1.44
CA CYS A 141 3.88 -7.08 -1.41
C CYS A 141 4.11 -7.87 -2.70
N VAL A 142 5.31 -7.71 -3.28
CA VAL A 142 5.74 -8.41 -4.47
C VAL A 142 6.70 -9.52 -4.05
N ASN A 143 6.41 -10.75 -4.44
CA ASN A 143 7.20 -11.96 -4.16
C ASN A 143 7.33 -12.34 -2.66
N ASP A 144 6.44 -11.84 -1.80
CA ASP A 144 6.36 -12.25 -0.40
C ASP A 144 4.94 -12.01 0.15
N THR A 145 4.68 -12.48 1.37
CA THR A 145 3.46 -12.19 2.14
C THR A 145 3.84 -11.74 3.54
N MET A 146 2.99 -10.94 4.18
CA MET A 146 3.12 -10.48 5.58
C MET A 146 4.35 -9.59 5.89
N ILE A 147 5.48 -9.73 5.21
CA ILE A 147 6.76 -9.08 5.56
C ILE A 147 6.65 -7.55 5.62
N GLN A 148 5.73 -6.94 4.86
CA GLN A 148 5.53 -5.49 4.87
C GLN A 148 5.14 -4.95 6.26
N ILE A 149 4.50 -5.77 7.11
CA ILE A 149 4.13 -5.37 8.48
C ILE A 149 5.35 -5.27 9.41
N THR A 150 6.47 -5.92 9.06
CA THR A 150 7.68 -5.94 9.90
C THR A 150 8.53 -4.67 9.75
N ASN A 151 8.33 -3.90 8.67
CA ASN A 151 9.07 -2.69 8.43
C ASN A 151 8.38 -1.47 9.05
N SER A 152 8.92 -0.97 10.16
CA SER A 152 8.40 0.19 10.91
C SER A 152 8.44 1.54 10.18
N HIS A 153 9.11 1.61 9.04
CA HIS A 153 9.12 2.80 8.18
C HIS A 153 7.94 2.84 7.21
N LEU A 154 7.31 1.69 6.94
CA LEU A 154 6.12 1.62 6.09
C LEU A 154 4.87 1.91 6.91
N PRO A 155 3.95 2.75 6.40
CA PRO A 155 2.64 2.92 7.03
C PRO A 155 1.85 1.62 6.90
N PHE A 156 1.22 1.18 7.99
CA PHE A 156 0.29 0.07 7.97
C PHE A 156 -1.13 0.60 8.23
N GLY A 157 -2.02 0.40 7.26
CA GLY A 157 -3.37 0.94 7.26
C GLY A 157 -4.18 0.46 6.06
N GLY A 158 -5.49 0.59 6.15
CA GLY A 158 -6.43 0.22 5.09
C GLY A 158 -6.83 1.41 4.20
N VAL A 159 -7.64 1.12 3.20
CA VAL A 159 -8.26 2.11 2.32
C VAL A 159 -9.68 1.69 1.96
N GLY A 160 -10.65 2.58 2.17
CA GLY A 160 -12.06 2.26 1.91
C GLY A 160 -12.57 1.21 2.92
N PRO A 161 -13.23 0.12 2.47
CA PRO A 161 -13.77 -0.90 3.38
C PRO A 161 -12.73 -1.59 4.28
N SER A 162 -11.45 -1.61 3.89
CA SER A 162 -10.38 -2.17 4.73
C SER A 162 -9.88 -1.24 5.83
N GLY A 163 -10.32 0.03 5.85
CA GLY A 163 -9.99 0.99 6.90
C GLY A 163 -9.62 2.39 6.40
N MET A 164 -9.24 3.25 7.35
CA MET A 164 -8.72 4.59 7.10
C MET A 164 -7.58 4.93 8.07
N GLY A 165 -6.72 5.88 7.67
CA GLY A 165 -5.52 6.23 8.42
C GLY A 165 -4.47 5.14 8.36
N ALA A 166 -3.34 5.37 9.01
CA ALA A 166 -2.25 4.41 9.11
C ALA A 166 -1.50 4.63 10.42
N TYR A 167 -0.82 3.60 10.88
CA TYR A 167 0.12 3.69 12.00
C TYR A 167 1.42 2.98 11.62
N HIS A 168 2.19 2.63 12.64
CA HIS A 168 3.51 2.00 12.62
C HIS A 168 4.67 3.02 12.64
N GLY A 169 5.66 2.78 13.51
CA GLY A 169 6.81 3.66 13.70
C GLY A 169 6.45 5.14 13.80
N LYS A 170 7.03 5.96 12.92
CA LYS A 170 6.76 7.40 12.83
C LYS A 170 5.29 7.70 12.54
N HIS A 171 4.60 6.88 11.75
CA HIS A 171 3.21 7.11 11.38
C HIS A 171 2.28 7.01 12.58
N SER A 172 2.58 6.13 13.56
CA SER A 172 1.85 6.12 14.84
C SER A 172 1.95 7.47 15.56
N PHE A 173 3.15 8.04 15.65
CA PHE A 173 3.34 9.36 16.27
C PHE A 173 2.52 10.44 15.56
N LEU A 174 2.54 10.47 14.22
CA LEU A 174 1.75 11.43 13.44
C LEU A 174 0.24 11.26 13.67
N THR A 175 -0.24 10.01 13.71
CA THR A 175 -1.67 9.69 13.92
C THR A 175 -2.19 10.17 15.26
N PHE A 176 -1.36 10.14 16.32
CA PHE A 176 -1.73 10.64 17.64
C PHE A 176 -1.26 12.09 17.91
N SER A 177 -0.89 12.83 16.87
CA SER A 177 -0.41 14.21 16.98
C SER A 177 -1.32 15.20 16.27
N HIS A 178 -1.47 16.39 16.86
CA HIS A 178 -2.02 17.55 16.15
C HIS A 178 -0.89 18.34 15.48
N HIS A 179 -0.89 18.40 14.15
CA HIS A 179 0.11 19.13 13.35
C HIS A 179 -0.20 20.64 13.33
N LYS A 180 0.19 21.35 14.39
CA LYS A 180 -0.06 22.79 14.52
C LYS A 180 0.80 23.60 13.53
N ALA A 181 0.17 24.18 12.51
CA ALA A 181 0.81 25.15 11.63
C ALA A 181 1.10 26.47 12.36
N VAL A 182 2.33 27.00 12.23
CA VAL A 182 2.75 28.27 12.82
C VAL A 182 3.45 29.11 11.75
N VAL A 183 2.97 30.34 11.53
CA VAL A 183 3.61 31.32 10.64
C VAL A 183 4.15 32.47 11.48
N ARG A 184 5.45 32.76 11.34
CA ARG A 184 6.08 33.94 11.93
C ARG A 184 6.46 34.92 10.83
N LYS A 185 5.73 36.03 10.75
CA LYS A 185 5.98 37.10 9.77
C LYS A 185 6.91 38.17 10.36
N THR A 186 7.85 38.66 9.56
CA THR A 186 8.66 39.84 9.91
C THR A 186 7.80 41.11 9.94
N THR A 187 8.08 42.01 10.88
CA THR A 187 7.45 43.33 10.94
C THR A 187 8.16 44.38 10.07
N ARG A 188 9.33 44.04 9.49
CA ARG A 188 10.16 44.99 8.73
C ARG A 188 9.65 45.29 7.33
N PHE A 189 8.99 44.32 6.70
CA PHE A 189 8.48 44.46 5.35
C PHE A 189 7.09 43.89 5.26
N ASP A 190 6.18 44.69 4.71
CA ASP A 190 4.81 44.31 4.48
C ASP A 190 4.39 44.80 3.09
N LEU A 191 3.90 43.89 2.25
CA LEU A 191 3.48 44.24 0.89
C LEU A 191 2.19 45.07 0.97
N PRO A 192 2.21 46.38 0.67
CA PRO A 192 1.01 47.22 0.78
C PRO A 192 -0.10 46.76 -0.18
N GLN A 193 0.24 46.07 -1.26
CA GLN A 193 -0.68 45.54 -2.26
C GLN A 193 -1.62 44.45 -1.72
N ARG A 194 -1.38 43.93 -0.51
CA ARG A 194 -2.33 43.03 0.18
C ARG A 194 -3.48 43.77 0.86
N TYR A 195 -3.42 45.10 0.91
CA TYR A 195 -4.45 45.96 1.51
C TYR A 195 -5.25 46.72 0.45
N MET A 196 -6.41 47.23 0.85
CA MET A 196 -7.30 48.00 -0.01
C MET A 196 -6.76 49.40 -0.33
N PRO A 197 -7.12 50.00 -1.48
CA PRO A 197 -7.98 49.45 -2.54
C PRO A 197 -7.25 48.46 -3.47
N TYR A 198 -7.93 47.38 -3.84
CA TYR A 198 -7.36 46.34 -4.72
C TYR A 198 -7.41 46.78 -6.19
N THR A 199 -6.31 47.35 -6.67
CA THR A 199 -6.15 47.74 -8.08
C THR A 199 -5.66 46.57 -8.94
N SER A 200 -5.83 46.67 -10.26
CA SER A 200 -5.27 45.71 -11.22
C SER A 200 -3.73 45.61 -11.15
N ALA A 201 -3.06 46.68 -10.70
CA ALA A 201 -1.62 46.67 -10.43
C ALA A 201 -1.31 45.87 -9.15
N SER A 202 -2.04 46.10 -8.06
CA SER A 202 -1.90 45.35 -6.80
C SER A 202 -2.08 43.85 -7.02
N ALA A 203 -3.10 43.45 -7.80
CA ALA A 203 -3.37 42.05 -8.13
C ALA A 203 -2.22 41.39 -8.93
N ARG A 204 -1.64 42.12 -9.90
CA ARG A 204 -0.48 41.62 -10.68
C ARG A 204 0.75 41.43 -9.80
N ILE A 205 1.02 42.37 -8.90
CA ILE A 205 2.15 42.30 -7.95
C ILE A 205 1.95 41.12 -6.99
N MET A 206 0.76 40.94 -6.42
CA MET A 206 0.47 39.84 -5.51
C MET A 206 0.54 38.47 -6.22
N LYS A 207 0.07 38.38 -7.46
CA LYS A 207 0.20 37.16 -8.28
C LYS A 207 1.67 36.82 -8.52
N ALA A 208 2.49 37.81 -8.89
CA ALA A 208 3.93 37.63 -9.10
C ALA A 208 4.67 37.25 -7.80
N ALA A 209 4.28 37.82 -6.66
CA ALA A 209 4.84 37.49 -5.36
C ALA A 209 4.44 36.09 -4.86
N GLY A 210 3.24 35.61 -5.23
CA GLY A 210 2.72 34.30 -4.88
C GLY A 210 3.13 33.17 -5.84
N THR A 211 3.66 33.48 -7.02
CA THR A 211 4.16 32.45 -7.94
C THR A 211 5.47 31.84 -7.45
N PRO A 212 5.56 30.50 -7.34
CA PRO A 212 6.78 29.84 -6.90
C PRO A 212 7.90 30.08 -7.91
N ILE A 213 9.06 30.55 -7.42
CA ILE A 213 10.27 30.71 -8.23
C ILE A 213 10.91 29.33 -8.41
N THR A 214 11.16 28.93 -9.64
CA THR A 214 11.82 27.65 -9.94
C THR A 214 13.30 27.69 -9.55
N ARG A 215 13.89 26.52 -9.25
CA ARG A 215 15.32 26.42 -8.88
C ARG A 215 16.26 27.05 -9.93
N THR A 216 15.90 26.97 -11.21
CA THR A 216 16.67 27.56 -12.31
C THR A 216 16.63 29.09 -12.26
N GLN A 217 15.45 29.68 -12.03
CA GLN A 217 15.30 31.12 -11.88
C GLN A 217 16.06 31.66 -10.66
N THR A 218 16.03 30.94 -9.54
CA THR A 218 16.82 31.30 -8.35
C THR A 218 18.31 31.36 -8.65
N ARG A 219 18.85 30.37 -9.38
CA ARG A 219 20.28 30.33 -9.74
C ARG A 219 20.66 31.50 -10.65
N LEU A 220 19.84 31.82 -11.65
CA LEU A 220 20.08 32.95 -12.54
C LEU A 220 20.06 34.29 -11.78
N LEU A 221 19.11 34.49 -10.87
CA LEU A 221 19.02 35.70 -10.06
C LEU A 221 20.23 35.86 -9.14
N VAL A 222 20.69 34.77 -8.51
CA VAL A 222 21.91 34.79 -7.67
C VAL A 222 23.14 35.10 -8.53
N ALA A 223 23.29 34.46 -9.70
CA ALA A 223 24.40 34.73 -10.60
C ALA A 223 24.43 36.19 -11.08
N ALA A 224 23.26 36.74 -11.44
CA ALA A 224 23.14 38.15 -11.82
C ALA A 224 23.49 39.11 -10.67
N ALA A 225 23.03 38.82 -9.45
CA ALA A 225 23.35 39.62 -8.27
C ALA A 225 24.86 39.59 -7.95
N VAL A 226 25.48 38.40 -7.98
CA VAL A 226 26.93 38.25 -7.80
C VAL A 226 27.70 38.98 -8.88
N GLY A 227 27.29 38.86 -10.15
CA GLY A 227 27.89 39.58 -11.26
C GLY A 227 27.79 41.10 -11.11
N ALA A 228 26.64 41.63 -10.67
CA ALA A 228 26.46 43.06 -10.42
C ALA A 228 27.36 43.56 -9.29
N VAL A 229 27.48 42.82 -8.18
CA VAL A 229 28.40 43.16 -7.08
C VAL A 229 29.85 43.13 -7.55
N ALA A 230 30.25 42.11 -8.31
CA ALA A 230 31.60 42.02 -8.87
C ALA A 230 31.90 43.20 -9.81
N ALA A 231 30.95 43.61 -10.64
CA ALA A 231 31.10 44.75 -11.54
C ALA A 231 31.24 46.08 -10.77
N ILE A 232 30.47 46.26 -9.69
CA ILE A 232 30.59 47.44 -8.80
C ILE A 232 31.97 47.46 -8.14
N ILE A 233 32.43 46.33 -7.59
CA ILE A 233 33.76 46.24 -6.98
C ILE A 233 34.85 46.55 -8.02
N ALA A 234 34.77 45.97 -9.22
CA ALA A 234 35.72 46.21 -10.29
C ALA A 234 35.76 47.70 -10.70
N ALA A 235 34.60 48.36 -10.79
CA ALA A 235 34.52 49.78 -11.09
C ALA A 235 35.17 50.65 -10.00
N ILE A 236 34.96 50.31 -8.72
CA ILE A 236 35.60 51.01 -7.58
C ILE A 236 37.13 50.82 -7.63
N VAL A 237 37.61 49.59 -7.84
CA VAL A 237 39.04 49.29 -7.94
C VAL A 237 39.69 50.02 -9.11
N TRP A 238 39.03 50.03 -10.28
CA TRP A 238 39.52 50.73 -11.46
C TRP A 238 39.56 52.24 -11.25
N ALA A 239 38.52 52.83 -10.65
CA ALA A 239 38.50 54.26 -10.33
C ALA A 239 39.64 54.66 -9.37
N ALA A 240 39.97 53.82 -8.39
CA ALA A 240 41.09 54.06 -7.48
C ALA A 240 42.46 53.96 -8.17
N ALA A 241 42.61 53.04 -9.13
CA ALA A 241 43.87 52.84 -9.86
C ALA A 241 44.16 53.92 -10.93
N VAL A 242 43.15 54.69 -11.35
CA VAL A 242 43.29 55.79 -12.34
C VAL A 242 43.50 57.15 -11.66
N SER A 243 43.29 57.23 -10.33
CA SER A 243 43.49 58.45 -9.53
C SER A 243 44.89 58.60 -8.91
N ASP A 244 45.77 57.61 -9.09
CA ASP A 244 47.21 57.63 -8.75
C ASP A 244 48.06 57.89 -9.99
#